data_AF-A0A355U468-F1
#
_entry.id   AF-A0A355U468-F1
#
_cell.length_a   1.000
_cell.length_b   1.000
_cell.length_c   1.000
_cell.angle_alpha   90.00
_cell.angle_beta   90.00
_cell.angle_gamma   90.00
#
_symmetry.space_group_name_H-M   'P 1'
#
loop_
_entity.id
_entity.type
_entity.pdbx_description
1 polymer ?
#
loop_
_entity_poly.entity_id
_entity_poly.type
_entity_poly.pdbx_seq_one_letter_code
_entity_poly.pdbx_strand_id
1 'polypeptide(L)'
;MSQHTLSPLKRSIVGVQFMFVAFGSTVLVPLLVGFDPAIALLAAGLGTLLFHAVTGGKVPIYLGSSFAFIAPIIKATELYGLSGMFCGLVAVGLVYILMSFL
;
A
#
# COMPACT_ATOMS: atom_id res chain seq x y z
N MET A 1 19.50 -10.35 15.86
CA MET A 1 19.82 -9.15 15.04
C MET A 1 20.43 -8.11 15.96
N SER A 2 21.74 -7.84 15.83
CA SER A 2 22.39 -6.73 16.52
C SER A 2 21.69 -5.43 16.09
N GLN A 3 20.98 -4.80 17.03
CA GLN A 3 20.30 -3.52 16.81
C GLN A 3 21.37 -2.44 16.70
N HIS A 4 21.89 -2.20 15.50
CA HIS A 4 22.68 -1.02 15.23
C HIS A 4 21.72 0.17 15.30
N THR A 5 21.51 0.72 16.50
CA THR A 5 20.68 1.89 16.74
C THR A 5 21.27 3.07 15.99
N LEU A 6 20.73 3.32 14.79
CA LEU A 6 21.05 4.48 13.97
C LEU A 6 20.75 5.75 14.77
N SER A 7 21.61 6.77 14.63
CA SER A 7 21.33 8.09 15.22
C SER A 7 20.00 8.62 14.66
N PRO A 8 19.26 9.47 15.41
CA PRO A 8 17.98 10.02 14.95
C PRO A 8 18.05 10.66 13.56
N LEU A 9 19.18 11.32 13.26
CA LEU A 9 19.45 11.91 11.95
C LEU A 9 19.59 10.83 10.86
N LYS A 10 20.39 9.79 11.09
CA LYS A 10 20.54 8.68 10.12
C LYS A 10 19.22 7.93 9.91
N ARG A 11 18.40 7.72 10.95
CA ARG A 11 17.06 7.12 10.82
C ARG A 11 16.17 7.95 9.91
N SER A 12 16.19 9.26 10.08
CA SER A 12 15.41 10.19 9.25
C SER A 12 15.84 10.13 7.78
N ILE A 13 17.16 10.16 7.53
CA ILE A 13 17.72 10.06 6.16
C ILE A 13 17.31 8.73 5.50
N VAL A 14 17.46 7.60 6.20
CA VAL A 14 17.09 6.28 5.68
C VAL A 14 15.57 6.20 5.44
N GLY A 15 14.76 6.79 6.32
CA GLY A 15 13.31 6.87 6.13
C GLY A 15 12.92 7.64 4.87
N VAL A 16 13.58 8.78 4.60
CA VAL A 16 13.39 9.56 3.37
C VAL A 16 13.82 8.76 2.14
N GLN A 17 14.96 8.06 2.20
CA GLN A 17 15.40 7.19 1.10
C GLN A 17 14.38 6.09 0.80
N PHE A 18 13.84 5.45 1.84
CA PHE A 18 12.85 4.40 1.69
C PHE A 18 11.53 4.93 1.11
N MET A 19 11.13 6.15 1.47
CA MET A 19 9.96 6.82 0.89
C MET A 19 10.09 6.95 -0.64
N PHE A 20 11.26 7.35 -1.16
CA PHE A 20 11.49 7.42 -2.61
C PHE A 20 11.49 6.05 -3.30
N VAL A 21 11.98 5.00 -2.62
CA VAL A 21 11.92 3.62 -3.14
C VAL A 21 10.46 3.15 -3.25
N ALA A 22 9.66 3.38 -2.21
CA ALA A 22 8.26 2.97 -2.16
C ALA A 22 7.33 3.83 -3.03
N PHE A 23 7.73 5.06 -3.35
CA PHE A 23 7.00 5.99 -4.20
C PHE A 23 6.77 5.43 -5.61
N GLY A 24 7.77 4.74 -6.18
CA GLY A 24 7.73 4.25 -7.55
C GLY A 24 6.49 3.39 -7.84
N SER A 25 6.24 2.36 -7.03
CA SER A 25 5.07 1.51 -7.22
C SER A 25 3.76 2.23 -6.88
N THR A 26 3.78 3.01 -5.79
CA THR A 26 2.61 3.69 -5.24
C THR A 26 2.04 4.74 -6.18
N VAL A 27 2.88 5.37 -7.02
CA VAL A 27 2.44 6.31 -8.06
C VAL A 27 2.22 5.65 -9.40
N LEU A 28 3.07 4.69 -9.80
CA LEU A 28 2.98 4.07 -11.12
C LEU A 28 1.66 3.31 -11.32
N VAL A 29 1.22 2.50 -10.34
CA VAL A 29 0.00 1.71 -10.47
C VAL A 29 -1.26 2.57 -10.63
N PRO A 30 -1.51 3.58 -9.77
CA PRO A 30 -2.64 4.51 -9.96
C PRO A 30 -2.66 5.14 -11.34
N LEU A 31 -1.50 5.60 -11.85
CA LEU A 31 -1.42 6.18 -13.19
C LEU A 31 -1.81 5.18 -14.28
N LEU A 32 -1.39 3.92 -14.15
CA LEU A 32 -1.72 2.87 -15.12
C LEU A 32 -3.20 2.46 -15.11
N VAL A 33 -3.90 2.62 -13.99
CA VAL A 33 -5.33 2.30 -13.86
C VAL A 33 -6.26 3.52 -13.91
N GLY A 34 -5.70 4.73 -14.06
CA GLY A 34 -6.46 5.98 -14.18
C GLY A 34 -6.91 6.60 -12.85
N PHE A 35 -6.27 6.26 -11.72
CA PHE A 35 -6.53 6.86 -10.41
C PHE A 35 -5.60 8.01 -10.09
N ASP A 36 -6.04 8.90 -9.21
CA ASP A 36 -5.25 9.99 -8.66
C ASP A 36 -4.10 9.46 -7.77
N PRO A 37 -2.81 9.75 -8.08
CA PRO A 37 -1.69 9.26 -7.28
C PRO A 37 -1.61 9.84 -5.87
N ALA A 38 -2.12 11.05 -5.63
CA ALA A 38 -2.12 11.66 -4.30
C ALA A 38 -3.07 10.92 -3.35
N ILE A 39 -4.24 10.47 -3.85
CA ILE A 39 -5.15 9.61 -3.09
C ILE A 39 -4.48 8.28 -2.74
N ALA A 40 -3.77 7.67 -3.70
CA ALA A 40 -3.05 6.42 -3.45
C ALA A 40 -1.93 6.58 -2.41
N LEU A 41 -1.14 7.66 -2.49
CA LEU A 41 -0.10 7.98 -1.51
C LEU A 41 -0.68 8.22 -0.10
N LEU A 42 -1.81 8.92 -0.01
CA LEU A 42 -2.52 9.14 1.25
C LEU A 42 -3.00 7.80 1.84
N ALA A 43 -3.66 6.96 1.03
CA ALA A 43 -4.15 5.66 1.44
C ALA A 43 -3.01 4.71 1.87
N ALA A 44 -1.91 4.69 1.12
CA ALA A 44 -0.69 3.95 1.46
C ALA A 44 -0.09 4.39 2.80
N GLY A 45 -0.01 5.71 3.03
CA GLY A 45 0.45 6.27 4.30
C GLY A 45 -0.44 5.90 5.48
N LEU A 46 -1.75 6.11 5.35
CA LEU A 46 -2.73 5.77 6.38
C LEU A 46 -2.77 4.26 6.67
N GLY A 47 -2.77 3.44 5.61
CA GLY A 47 -2.72 1.98 5.74
C GLY A 47 -1.45 1.51 6.42
N THR A 48 -0.31 2.11 6.10
CA THR A 48 0.96 1.81 6.76
C THR A 48 0.91 2.15 8.26
N LEU A 49 0.37 3.32 8.63
CA LEU A 49 0.20 3.69 10.04
C LEU A 49 -0.74 2.72 10.78
N LEU A 50 -1.86 2.36 10.15
CA LEU A 50 -2.80 1.37 10.70
C LEU A 50 -2.13 0.01 10.89
N PHE A 51 -1.36 -0.46 9.90
CA PHE A 51 -0.62 -1.71 10.00
C PHE A 51 0.37 -1.71 11.17
N HIS A 52 1.12 -0.63 11.35
CA HIS A 52 2.03 -0.52 12.49
C HIS A 52 1.28 -0.43 13.83
N ALA A 53 0.13 0.23 13.88
CA ALA A 53 -0.71 0.29 15.07
C ALA A 53 -1.24 -1.11 15.46
N VAL A 54 -1.71 -1.90 14.49
CA VAL A 54 -2.21 -3.27 14.71
C VAL A 54 -1.07 -4.23 15.08
N THR A 55 0.10 -4.12 14.45
CA THR A 55 1.25 -5.03 14.68
C THR A 55 2.15 -4.61 15.86
N GLY A 56 1.87 -3.47 16.49
CA GLY A 56 2.70 -2.91 17.56
C GLY A 56 4.10 -2.50 17.09
N GLY A 57 4.25 -2.11 15.82
CA GLY A 57 5.52 -1.66 15.25
C GLY A 57 6.62 -2.72 15.14
N LYS A 58 6.27 -4.01 15.24
CA LYS A 58 7.23 -5.12 15.18
C LYS A 58 7.80 -5.36 13.79
N VAL A 59 7.04 -5.01 12.75
CA VAL A 59 7.38 -5.25 11.34
C VAL A 59 7.56 -3.90 10.63
N PRO A 60 8.79 -3.53 10.23
CA PRO A 60 9.06 -2.27 9.55
C PRO A 60 8.76 -2.40 8.05
N ILE A 61 7.53 -2.07 7.64
CA ILE A 61 7.08 -2.18 6.25
C ILE A 61 6.32 -0.93 5.79
N TYR A 62 6.32 -0.66 4.49
CA TYR A 62 5.43 0.32 3.87
C TYR A 62 4.46 -0.39 2.92
N LEU A 63 3.18 -0.02 2.97
CA LEU A 63 2.14 -0.54 2.10
C LEU A 63 2.10 0.25 0.80
N GLY A 64 2.65 -0.29 -0.29
CA GLY A 64 2.58 0.30 -1.62
C GLY A 64 1.48 -0.32 -2.50
N SER A 65 1.26 0.27 -3.67
CA SER A 65 0.31 -0.26 -4.66
C SER A 65 0.80 -1.58 -5.27
N SER A 66 -0.09 -2.58 -5.35
CA SER A 66 0.24 -3.91 -5.85
C SER A 66 0.04 -4.03 -7.37
N PHE A 67 1.09 -4.44 -8.07
CA PHE A 67 1.09 -4.57 -9.53
C PHE A 67 0.18 -5.72 -10.00
N ALA A 68 -0.09 -6.69 -9.12
CA ALA A 68 -1.00 -7.80 -9.40
C ALA A 68 -2.44 -7.34 -9.68
N PHE A 69 -2.82 -6.13 -9.23
CA PHE A 69 -4.16 -5.60 -9.39
C PHE A 69 -4.35 -4.73 -10.64
N ILE A 70 -3.31 -4.46 -11.43
CA ILE A 70 -3.44 -3.64 -12.65
C ILE A 70 -4.46 -4.26 -13.62
N ALA A 71 -4.22 -5.49 -14.08
CA ALA A 71 -5.10 -6.15 -15.03
C ALA A 71 -6.52 -6.41 -14.47
N PRO A 72 -6.69 -6.90 -13.21
CA PRO A 72 -8.01 -7.03 -12.61
C PRO A 72 -8.78 -5.72 -12.46
N ILE A 73 -8.14 -4.61 -12.07
CA ILE A 73 -8.81 -3.30 -11.93
C ILE A 73 -9.29 -2.81 -13.29
N ILE A 74 -8.43 -2.86 -14.32
CA ILE A 74 -8.81 -2.49 -15.69
C ILE A 74 -10.00 -3.34 -16.13
N LYS A 75 -9.91 -4.67 -15.96
CA LYS A 75 -10.96 -5.56 -16.45
C LYS A 75 -12.27 -5.43 -15.69
N ALA A 76 -12.22 -5.26 -14.37
CA ALA A 76 -13.42 -5.06 -13.55
C ALA A 76 -14.09 -3.72 -13.86
N THR A 77 -13.31 -2.67 -14.13
CA THR A 77 -13.83 -1.36 -14.53
C THR A 77 -14.56 -1.44 -15.87
N GLU A 78 -14.01 -2.16 -16.85
CA GLU A 78 -14.68 -2.41 -18.14
C GLU A 78 -16.01 -3.16 -17.98
N LEU A 79 -16.03 -4.21 -17.15
CA LEU A 79 -17.18 -5.11 -17.05
C LEU A 79 -18.29 -4.60 -16.13
N TYR A 80 -17.92 -3.90 -15.05
CA TYR A 80 -18.83 -3.57 -13.94
C TYR A 80 -18.82 -2.07 -13.57
N GLY A 81 -18.10 -1.25 -14.33
CA GLY A 81 -17.93 0.16 -14.04
C GLY A 81 -17.11 0.43 -12.78
N LEU A 82 -16.99 1.71 -12.44
CA LEU A 82 -16.18 2.18 -11.32
C LEU A 82 -16.70 1.64 -9.97
N SER A 83 -18.02 1.68 -9.75
CA SER A 83 -18.64 1.21 -8.51
C SER A 83 -18.45 -0.29 -8.29
N GLY A 84 -18.59 -1.11 -9.36
CA GLY A 84 -18.37 -2.54 -9.27
C GLY A 84 -16.91 -2.89 -8.97
N MET A 85 -15.97 -2.20 -9.61
CA MET A 85 -14.54 -2.36 -9.34
C MET A 85 -14.19 -2.01 -7.88
N PHE A 86 -14.70 -0.90 -7.33
CA PHE A 86 -14.46 -0.55 -5.92
C PHE A 86 -15.05 -1.56 -4.95
N CYS A 87 -16.25 -2.09 -5.25
CA CYS A 87 -16.82 -3.21 -4.48
C CYS A 87 -15.89 -4.43 -4.50
N GLY A 88 -15.30 -4.75 -5.65
CA GLY A 88 -14.31 -5.80 -5.81
C GLY A 88 -13.05 -5.57 -4.95
N LEU A 89 -12.52 -4.34 -4.91
CA LEU A 89 -11.39 -3.99 -4.05
C LEU A 89 -11.71 -4.16 -2.55
N VAL A 90 -12.91 -3.77 -2.12
CA VAL A 90 -13.35 -4.00 -0.73
C VAL A 90 -13.48 -5.49 -0.43
N ALA A 91 -14.05 -6.27 -1.36
CA ALA A 91 -14.16 -7.72 -1.20
C ALA A 91 -12.80 -8.42 -1.07
N VAL A 92 -11.79 -7.99 -1.84
CA VAL A 92 -10.40 -8.46 -1.69
C VAL A 92 -9.85 -8.15 -0.29
N GLY A 93 -10.11 -6.95 0.24
CA GLY A 93 -9.73 -6.59 1.60
C GLY A 93 -10.37 -7.51 2.66
N LEU A 94 -11.65 -7.85 2.49
CA LEU A 94 -12.33 -8.82 3.36
C LEU A 94 -11.69 -10.21 3.27
N VAL A 95 -11.33 -10.67 2.07
CA VAL A 95 -10.61 -11.94 1.90
C VAL A 95 -9.26 -11.91 2.62
N TYR A 96 -8.51 -10.82 2.57
CA TYR A 96 -7.25 -10.69 3.32
C TYR A 96 -7.46 -10.73 4.83
N ILE A 97 -8.53 -10.12 5.33
CA ILE A 97 -8.89 -10.22 6.76
C ILE A 97 -9.22 -11.68 7.10
N LEU A 98 -10.03 -12.36 6.29
CA LEU A 98 -10.35 -13.78 6.51
C LEU A 98 -9.10 -14.67 6.52
N MET A 99 -8.20 -14.45 5.56
CA MET A 99 -6.93 -15.20 5.47
C MET A 99 -6.01 -14.92 6.66
N SER A 100 -6.12 -13.75 7.31
CA SER A 100 -5.31 -13.45 8.50
C SER A 100 -5.67 -14.27 9.74
N PHE A 101 -6.83 -14.95 9.74
CA PHE A 101 -7.22 -15.87 10.82
C PHE A 101 -6.71 -17.30 10.64
N LEU A 102 -6.15 -17.63 9.47
CA LEU A 102 -5.52 -18.92 9.18
C LEU A 102 -4.04 -18.89 9.59
#